data_AF-A0A4Y7TZ25-F1
#
_entry.id   AF-A0A4Y7TZ25-F1
#
_cell.length_a   1.000
_cell.length_b   1.000
_cell.length_c   1.000
_cell.angle_alpha   90.00
_cell.angle_beta   90.00
_cell.angle_gamma   90.00
#
_symmetry.space_group_name_H-M   'P 1'
#
loop_
_entity.id
_entity.type
_entity.pdbx_description
1 polymer ?
#
loop_
_entity_poly.entity_id
_entity_poly.type
_entity_poly.pdbx_seq_one_letter_code
_entity_poly.pdbx_strand_id
1 'polypeptide(L)'
;MDPPNNGHNANPFHGGLVSGQWNPASPSSSQSPPNAGHSSGTNSASPPMNNPMELDDPQPALPPPQDARLPVIPEPPQQEGLQPPPLILLPLPILTHPLPTKTPHYRLVQQTVAPSMKAVIEAAVQSTVEKVMRMKEEQDQEMAEDADDESTSPGTKRKKSKTVNMYHGLMRDFLALKKLALDGDPPHLPSAAEISGWVANRTGGPSTELPRFDWTKTFSHAWNDELLGLLAQEFLVYVTPHIKPDQIDEHFLKVAGVKDILASKLRLLKRAFLSSYDWRTGLRDDTSPALEQQAKKKDKALLKSRHKSRMVGTFARRKKIIKYHVKNSTDPAYWNGMEELLIALGLEGMSSDETENEAPAPGAAYARARKLVRRRAKRWLNADIALLWQDVEAGWDLMPEKLKRGNPPYPRIPEARASSALDLTKAQHIGAVKNLPINWYDSTYWILLTSQSQQSVSSVEAKALPQKTVPAPAPAPAIPSEAGPSA
;
A
#
# COMPACT_ATOMS: atom_id res chain seq x y z
N MET A 1 -34.66 -4.24 -10.23
CA MET A 1 -34.12 -5.28 -9.35
C MET A 1 -32.69 -5.49 -9.80
N ASP A 2 -31.75 -4.79 -9.16
CA ASP A 2 -30.34 -4.75 -9.56
C ASP A 2 -29.60 -5.98 -8.99
N PRO A 3 -28.71 -6.63 -9.75
CA PRO A 3 -27.82 -7.66 -9.22
C PRO A 3 -26.54 -7.05 -8.60
N PRO A 4 -25.87 -7.76 -7.68
CA PRO A 4 -24.72 -7.23 -6.95
C PRO A 4 -23.41 -7.31 -7.74
N ASN A 5 -22.58 -6.31 -7.46
CA ASN A 5 -21.24 -6.04 -7.96
C ASN A 5 -20.19 -6.92 -7.25
N ASN A 6 -19.45 -7.75 -8.00
CA ASN A 6 -18.27 -8.47 -7.51
C ASN A 6 -17.16 -8.44 -8.57
N GLY A 7 -15.94 -8.06 -8.17
CA GLY A 7 -14.78 -8.08 -9.06
C GLY A 7 -13.57 -7.31 -8.56
N HIS A 8 -12.98 -7.76 -7.45
CA HIS A 8 -11.62 -7.40 -7.04
C HIS A 8 -10.60 -8.26 -7.81
N ASN A 9 -9.72 -7.64 -8.60
CA ASN A 9 -8.32 -8.04 -8.67
C ASN A 9 -7.46 -6.90 -9.25
N ALA A 10 -6.40 -6.56 -8.52
CA ALA A 10 -5.48 -5.46 -8.78
C ALA A 10 -4.12 -6.02 -9.21
N ASN A 11 -3.61 -5.49 -10.32
CA ASN A 11 -2.22 -5.67 -10.77
C ASN A 11 -1.33 -4.61 -10.09
N PRO A 12 -0.08 -4.91 -9.69
CA PRO A 12 0.80 -3.95 -9.03
C PRO A 12 1.81 -3.28 -9.99
N PHE A 13 2.25 -2.08 -9.58
CA PHE A 13 3.38 -1.26 -10.05
C PHE A 13 3.10 -0.13 -11.07
N HIS A 14 2.94 1.09 -10.55
CA HIS A 14 3.43 2.31 -11.18
C HIS A 14 4.73 2.74 -10.49
N GLY A 15 5.82 2.80 -11.27
CA GLY A 15 7.03 3.52 -10.92
C GLY A 15 6.90 4.95 -11.41
N GLY A 16 7.09 5.92 -10.52
CA GLY A 16 7.24 7.33 -10.87
C GLY A 16 8.65 7.58 -11.42
N LEU A 17 8.73 8.25 -12.57
CA LEU A 17 9.97 8.79 -13.12
C LEU A 17 9.89 10.31 -13.11
N VAL A 18 10.92 10.88 -12.51
CA VAL A 18 11.24 12.31 -12.44
C VAL A 18 11.70 12.76 -13.83
N SER A 19 11.13 13.86 -14.32
CA SER A 19 11.51 14.51 -15.56
C SER A 19 12.86 15.24 -15.41
N GLY A 20 13.89 14.72 -16.08
CA GLY A 20 15.13 15.46 -16.33
C GLY A 20 15.21 15.78 -17.81
N GLN A 21 15.19 17.07 -18.15
CA GLN A 21 15.48 17.58 -19.50
C GLN A 21 16.93 17.24 -19.88
N TRP A 22 17.13 16.55 -21.00
CA TRP A 22 18.43 16.35 -21.63
C TRP A 22 18.34 16.76 -23.11
N ASN A 23 19.09 17.80 -23.46
CA ASN A 23 19.35 18.23 -24.84
C ASN A 23 20.32 17.26 -25.52
N PRO A 24 20.09 16.83 -26.77
CA PRO A 24 21.11 16.17 -27.56
C PRO A 24 21.79 17.14 -28.53
N ALA A 25 23.10 17.33 -28.39
CA ALA A 25 23.97 17.80 -29.47
C ALA A 25 24.48 16.59 -30.27
N SER A 26 24.54 16.75 -31.59
CA SER A 26 24.98 15.74 -32.58
C SER A 26 26.53 15.77 -32.79
N PRO A 27 27.12 15.05 -33.76
CA PRO A 27 28.02 13.93 -33.46
C PRO A 27 29.47 14.16 -33.94
N SER A 28 30.42 13.38 -33.41
CA SER A 28 31.74 13.24 -34.05
C SER A 28 32.29 11.81 -33.97
N SER A 29 32.59 11.34 -35.17
CA SER A 29 33.41 10.25 -35.69
C SER A 29 34.53 9.66 -34.82
N SER A 30 34.73 8.35 -35.08
CA SER A 30 36.02 7.67 -35.33
C SER A 30 36.70 6.85 -34.21
N GLN A 31 36.74 5.55 -34.53
CA GLN A 31 37.86 4.60 -34.50
C GLN A 31 38.41 4.01 -33.19
N SER A 32 38.66 2.70 -33.32
CA SER A 32 39.08 1.67 -32.38
C SER A 32 40.60 1.72 -32.04
N PRO A 33 41.08 0.91 -31.07
CA PRO A 33 42.30 1.10 -30.27
C PRO A 33 43.43 0.16 -30.76
N PRO A 34 44.40 -0.32 -29.94
CA PRO A 34 45.07 0.19 -28.74
C PRO A 34 46.59 0.32 -28.93
N ASN A 35 47.31 1.01 -28.04
CA ASN A 35 48.72 0.68 -27.82
C ASN A 35 49.18 0.90 -26.38
N ALA A 36 50.05 0.00 -25.96
CA ALA A 36 50.56 -0.19 -24.62
C ALA A 36 51.67 0.81 -24.25
N GLY A 37 51.97 0.87 -22.95
CA GLY A 37 53.34 1.14 -22.49
C GLY A 37 53.54 2.42 -21.68
N HIS A 38 53.86 2.19 -20.40
CA HIS A 38 54.83 2.92 -19.55
C HIS A 38 54.86 4.46 -19.57
N SER A 39 54.75 5.07 -18.39
CA SER A 39 55.91 5.64 -17.66
C SER A 39 55.49 6.59 -16.54
N SER A 40 56.27 6.53 -15.48
CA SER A 40 56.27 7.33 -14.26
C SER A 40 56.62 8.82 -14.50
N GLY A 41 56.26 9.69 -13.54
CA GLY A 41 56.81 11.06 -13.40
C GLY A 41 55.76 12.06 -12.88
N THR A 42 55.66 12.28 -11.56
CA THR A 42 56.28 13.37 -10.77
C THR A 42 55.77 14.79 -11.03
N ASN A 43 55.34 15.41 -9.93
CA ASN A 43 55.39 16.84 -9.60
C ASN A 43 54.49 17.81 -10.37
N SER A 44 53.57 18.47 -9.66
CA SER A 44 53.82 19.83 -9.12
C SER A 44 52.53 20.47 -8.63
N ALA A 45 52.69 21.20 -7.53
CA ALA A 45 51.66 21.91 -6.80
C ALA A 45 51.33 23.29 -7.38
N SER A 46 50.23 23.85 -6.87
CA SER A 46 49.83 25.27 -6.77
C SER A 46 48.71 25.73 -7.75
N PRO A 47 47.98 26.82 -7.45
CA PRO A 47 46.98 26.98 -6.39
C PRO A 47 45.66 27.60 -6.95
N PRO A 48 44.60 27.86 -6.14
CA PRO A 48 43.29 28.24 -6.66
C PRO A 48 43.20 29.74 -6.99
N MET A 49 42.61 30.06 -8.15
CA MET A 49 42.24 31.44 -8.49
C MET A 49 40.92 31.83 -7.83
N ASN A 50 41.01 32.84 -6.97
CA ASN A 50 39.92 33.69 -6.53
C ASN A 50 39.45 34.56 -7.70
N ASN A 51 38.14 34.57 -7.99
CA ASN A 51 37.50 35.66 -8.72
C ASN A 51 36.51 36.36 -7.77
N PRO A 52 36.66 37.67 -7.52
CA PRO A 52 35.65 38.47 -6.85
C PRO A 52 34.63 38.94 -7.89
N MET A 53 33.35 38.63 -7.69
CA MET A 53 32.25 39.29 -8.41
C MET A 53 31.59 40.24 -7.42
N GLU A 54 31.77 41.53 -7.71
CA GLU A 54 31.20 42.69 -7.05
C GLU A 54 30.17 43.34 -8.01
N LEU A 55 29.25 44.12 -7.42
CA LEU A 55 28.14 44.91 -7.97
C LEU A 55 26.80 44.16 -8.16
N ASP A 56 25.84 44.33 -7.26
CA ASP A 56 24.98 45.51 -6.97
C ASP A 56 23.99 45.83 -8.09
N ASP A 57 22.78 45.29 -7.93
CA ASP A 57 21.55 45.84 -8.52
C ASP A 57 20.59 46.22 -7.37
N PRO A 58 20.06 47.45 -7.32
CA PRO A 58 19.20 47.90 -6.24
C PRO A 58 17.79 47.29 -6.35
N GLN A 59 17.42 46.53 -5.31
CA GLN A 59 16.04 46.08 -5.10
C GLN A 59 15.11 47.29 -4.88
N PRO A 60 13.96 47.39 -5.59
CA PRO A 60 12.94 48.37 -5.27
C PRO A 60 12.29 48.04 -3.92
N ALA A 61 12.19 49.05 -3.07
CA ALA A 61 11.61 48.99 -1.74
C ALA A 61 10.18 48.43 -1.78
N LEU A 62 9.95 47.38 -0.99
CA LEU A 62 8.61 46.89 -0.68
C LEU A 62 7.85 47.95 0.13
N PRO A 63 6.58 48.23 -0.19
CA PRO A 63 5.75 49.12 0.62
C PRO A 63 5.52 48.51 2.01
N PRO A 64 5.37 49.36 3.05
CA PRO A 64 5.15 48.91 4.41
C PRO A 64 3.82 48.13 4.53
N PRO A 65 3.74 47.15 5.44
CA PRO A 65 2.53 46.37 5.64
C PRO A 65 1.42 47.28 6.14
N GLN A 66 0.34 47.36 5.37
CA GLN A 66 -0.90 47.98 5.81
C GLN A 66 -1.48 47.16 6.95
N ASP A 67 -1.80 47.84 8.05
CA ASP A 67 -2.45 47.31 9.23
C ASP A 67 -3.65 46.42 8.86
N ALA A 68 -3.48 45.11 9.04
CA ALA A 68 -4.56 44.15 9.01
C ALA A 68 -5.48 44.42 10.20
N ARG A 69 -6.47 45.30 10.00
CA ARG A 69 -7.62 45.44 10.88
C ARG A 69 -8.30 44.08 10.99
N LEU A 70 -8.28 43.52 12.20
CA LEU A 70 -9.04 42.33 12.55
C LEU A 70 -10.54 42.56 12.26
N PRO A 71 -11.25 41.59 11.67
CA PRO A 71 -12.69 41.69 11.50
C PRO A 71 -13.37 41.72 12.88
N VAL A 72 -14.12 42.79 13.12
CA VAL A 72 -15.03 42.95 14.26
C VAL A 72 -16.07 41.84 14.17
N ILE A 73 -16.03 40.93 15.14
CA ILE A 73 -17.05 39.90 15.33
C ILE A 73 -18.30 40.61 15.88
N PRO A 74 -19.46 40.54 15.20
CA PRO A 74 -20.69 41.11 15.74
C PRO A 74 -21.11 40.35 16.99
N GLU A 75 -21.33 41.11 18.05
CA GLU A 75 -21.83 40.66 19.35
C GLU A 75 -23.24 40.05 19.18
N PRO A 76 -23.52 38.85 19.72
CA PRO A 76 -24.85 38.27 19.65
C PRO A 76 -25.83 39.07 20.52
N PRO A 77 -27.10 39.20 20.10
CA PRO A 77 -28.10 39.97 20.82
C PRO A 77 -28.35 39.36 22.21
N GLN A 78 -28.29 40.23 23.22
CA GLN A 78 -28.70 39.92 24.58
C GLN A 78 -30.18 39.50 24.59
N GLN A 79 -30.45 38.24 24.90
CA GLN A 79 -31.79 37.79 25.26
C GLN A 79 -31.98 38.04 26.76
N GLU A 80 -32.74 39.08 27.07
CA GLU A 80 -33.36 39.28 28.37
C GLU A 80 -34.39 38.18 28.65
N GLY A 81 -34.31 37.61 29.86
CA GLY A 81 -35.51 37.23 30.63
C GLY A 81 -36.23 35.95 30.24
N LEU A 82 -35.70 34.79 30.62
CA LEU A 82 -36.52 33.61 30.92
C LEU A 82 -36.10 33.04 32.28
N GLN A 83 -36.96 33.26 33.28
CA GLN A 83 -36.88 32.64 34.60
C GLN A 83 -36.90 31.10 34.48
N PRO A 84 -36.06 30.37 35.22
CA PRO A 84 -36.25 28.94 35.39
C PRO A 84 -37.44 28.66 36.33
N PRO A 85 -38.29 27.65 36.03
CA PRO A 85 -39.35 27.24 36.95
C PRO A 85 -38.77 26.55 38.19
N PRO A 86 -39.47 26.61 39.34
CA PRO A 86 -39.00 26.02 40.59
C PRO A 86 -39.00 24.49 40.52
N LEU A 87 -37.92 23.88 41.02
CA LEU A 87 -37.80 22.45 41.22
C LEU A 87 -38.76 21.99 42.34
N ILE A 88 -39.83 21.31 41.97
CA ILE A 88 -40.70 20.59 42.89
C ILE A 88 -40.04 19.23 43.18
N LEU A 89 -39.48 19.10 44.39
CA LEU A 89 -39.08 17.83 44.98
C LEU A 89 -40.34 17.06 45.42
N LEU A 90 -40.72 16.04 44.64
CA LEU A 90 -41.72 15.05 45.07
C LEU A 90 -41.02 13.89 45.79
N PRO A 91 -41.55 13.45 46.95
CA PRO A 91 -40.98 12.32 47.70
C PRO A 91 -41.29 10.98 47.01
N LEU A 92 -40.26 10.16 46.84
CA LEU A 92 -40.35 8.77 46.37
C LEU A 92 -41.01 7.90 47.45
N PRO A 93 -42.06 7.12 47.13
CA PRO A 93 -42.57 6.10 48.02
C PRO A 93 -41.68 4.86 47.95
N ILE A 94 -41.21 4.42 49.11
CA ILE A 94 -40.60 3.11 49.33
C ILE A 94 -41.72 2.07 49.14
N LEU A 95 -41.71 1.37 48.01
CA LEU A 95 -42.60 0.24 47.75
C LEU A 95 -41.82 -1.06 47.92
N THR A 96 -41.88 -1.64 49.11
CA THR A 96 -41.50 -3.02 49.39
C THR A 96 -42.60 -3.95 48.88
N HIS A 97 -42.36 -4.69 47.80
CA HIS A 97 -43.14 -5.89 47.47
C HIS A 97 -42.28 -7.01 46.88
N PRO A 98 -42.66 -8.28 47.15
CA PRO A 98 -41.78 -9.44 47.05
C PRO A 98 -41.71 -10.02 45.62
N LEU A 99 -40.58 -10.68 45.34
CA LEU A 99 -40.34 -11.47 44.12
C LEU A 99 -41.50 -12.46 43.82
N PRO A 100 -42.00 -12.50 42.57
CA PRO A 100 -42.60 -13.69 42.01
C PRO A 100 -41.57 -14.44 41.17
N THR A 101 -41.12 -15.59 41.66
CA THR A 101 -40.44 -16.61 40.86
C THR A 101 -41.44 -17.24 39.89
N LYS A 102 -41.51 -16.75 38.65
CA LYS A 102 -42.08 -17.49 37.52
C LYS A 102 -41.21 -17.31 36.29
N THR A 103 -40.49 -18.37 35.96
CA THR A 103 -39.83 -18.63 34.67
C THR A 103 -40.81 -18.42 33.52
N PRO A 104 -40.47 -17.61 32.50
CA PRO A 104 -41.23 -17.60 31.26
C PRO A 104 -40.88 -18.86 30.46
N HIS A 105 -41.83 -19.79 30.37
CA HIS A 105 -41.85 -20.77 29.30
C HIS A 105 -41.97 -20.00 27.97
N TYR A 106 -40.87 -19.93 27.22
CA TYR A 106 -40.91 -19.56 25.81
C TYR A 106 -41.71 -20.64 25.08
N ARG A 107 -42.99 -20.35 24.83
CA ARG A 107 -43.82 -21.13 23.91
C ARG A 107 -43.34 -20.81 22.50
N LEU A 108 -42.43 -21.65 21.99
CA LEU A 108 -41.98 -21.66 20.61
C LEU A 108 -43.22 -21.90 19.73
N VAL A 109 -43.81 -20.83 19.20
CA VAL A 109 -44.79 -20.92 18.12
C VAL A 109 -44.00 -21.38 16.90
N GLN A 110 -43.93 -22.70 16.70
CA GLN A 110 -43.57 -23.29 15.42
C GLN A 110 -44.67 -22.88 14.44
N GLN A 111 -44.48 -21.73 13.81
CA GLN A 111 -45.28 -21.30 12.68
C GLN A 111 -44.98 -22.32 11.58
N THR A 112 -45.91 -23.24 11.37
CA THR A 112 -45.87 -24.24 10.32
C THR A 112 -45.84 -23.52 8.99
N VAL A 113 -44.63 -23.32 8.46
CA VAL A 113 -44.42 -22.89 7.09
C VAL A 113 -45.09 -23.95 6.22
N ALA A 114 -46.15 -23.54 5.51
CA ALA A 114 -46.90 -24.43 4.63
C ALA A 114 -45.92 -25.19 3.72
N PRO A 115 -46.13 -26.50 3.46
CA PRO A 115 -45.21 -27.33 2.67
C PRO A 115 -44.82 -26.70 1.33
N SER A 116 -45.74 -25.94 0.74
CA SER A 116 -45.54 -25.16 -0.49
C SER A 116 -44.43 -24.10 -0.38
N MET A 117 -44.36 -23.36 0.74
CA MET A 117 -43.36 -22.30 0.91
C MET A 117 -41.96 -22.87 1.19
N LYS A 118 -41.89 -24.02 1.86
CA LYS A 118 -40.63 -24.74 2.07
C LYS A 118 -40.03 -25.23 0.75
N ALA A 119 -40.85 -25.77 -0.15
CA ALA A 119 -40.43 -26.18 -1.48
C ALA A 119 -39.93 -25.00 -2.34
N VAL A 120 -40.57 -23.83 -2.23
CA VAL A 120 -40.11 -22.62 -2.94
C VAL A 120 -38.77 -22.13 -2.41
N ILE A 121 -38.56 -22.16 -1.09
CA ILE A 121 -37.28 -21.78 -0.49
C ILE A 121 -36.18 -22.78 -0.86
N GLU A 122 -36.45 -24.09 -0.81
CA GLU A 122 -35.48 -25.12 -1.21
C GLU A 122 -35.11 -25.02 -2.70
N ALA A 123 -36.09 -24.78 -3.58
CA ALA A 123 -35.83 -24.57 -5.01
C ALA A 123 -35.01 -23.29 -5.27
N ALA A 124 -35.28 -22.20 -4.55
CA ALA A 124 -34.51 -20.97 -4.66
C ALA A 124 -33.06 -21.18 -4.17
N VAL A 125 -32.86 -21.89 -3.06
CA VAL A 125 -31.53 -22.21 -2.53
C VAL A 125 -30.77 -23.12 -3.51
N GLN A 126 -31.39 -24.17 -4.04
CA GLN A 126 -30.77 -25.05 -5.04
C GLN A 126 -30.37 -24.29 -6.31
N SER A 127 -31.25 -23.44 -6.84
CA SER A 127 -30.95 -22.60 -8.01
C SER A 127 -29.78 -21.64 -7.75
N THR A 128 -29.69 -21.09 -6.54
CA THR A 128 -28.59 -20.19 -6.16
C THR A 128 -27.27 -20.96 -6.03
N VAL A 129 -27.30 -22.17 -5.45
CA VAL A 129 -26.14 -23.04 -5.31
C VAL A 129 -25.64 -23.51 -6.68
N GLU A 130 -26.52 -23.93 -7.59
CA GLU A 130 -26.13 -24.30 -8.96
C GLU A 130 -25.50 -23.11 -9.71
N LYS A 131 -26.05 -21.91 -9.55
CA LYS A 131 -25.51 -20.70 -10.17
C LYS A 131 -24.12 -20.33 -9.61
N VAL A 132 -23.89 -20.53 -8.30
CA VAL A 132 -22.58 -20.32 -7.68
C VAL A 132 -21.57 -21.38 -8.12
N MET A 133 -22.00 -22.64 -8.28
CA MET A 133 -21.13 -23.71 -8.77
C MET A 133 -20.73 -23.48 -10.23
N ARG A 134 -21.65 -23.05 -11.11
CA ARG A 134 -21.30 -22.68 -12.49
C ARG A 134 -20.36 -21.48 -12.57
N MET A 135 -20.59 -20.43 -11.78
CA MET A 135 -19.66 -19.29 -11.73
C MET A 135 -18.28 -19.70 -11.21
N LYS A 136 -18.20 -20.69 -10.32
CA LYS A 136 -16.93 -21.23 -9.83
C LYS A 136 -16.24 -22.08 -10.89
N GLU A 137 -16.97 -22.93 -11.62
CA GLU A 137 -16.42 -23.69 -12.75
C GLU A 137 -15.93 -22.76 -13.88
N GLU A 138 -16.70 -21.72 -14.24
CA GLU A 138 -16.26 -20.72 -15.24
C GLU A 138 -15.01 -19.96 -14.78
N GLN A 139 -14.91 -19.62 -13.49
CA GLN A 139 -13.75 -18.95 -12.91
C GLN A 139 -12.52 -19.87 -12.81
N ASP A 140 -12.72 -21.15 -12.48
CA ASP A 140 -11.65 -22.14 -12.40
C ASP A 140 -11.17 -22.52 -13.82
N GLN A 141 -12.06 -22.49 -14.82
CA GLN A 141 -11.72 -22.75 -16.23
C GLN A 141 -10.97 -21.57 -16.88
N GLU A 142 -11.31 -20.31 -16.55
CA GLU A 142 -10.50 -19.14 -16.94
C GLU A 142 -9.13 -19.08 -16.25
N MET A 143 -8.96 -19.70 -15.07
CA MET A 143 -7.66 -19.78 -14.39
C MET A 143 -6.82 -20.99 -14.83
N ALA A 144 -7.42 -22.05 -15.36
CA ALA A 144 -6.71 -23.25 -15.80
C ALA A 144 -5.98 -23.07 -17.14
N GLU A 145 -6.39 -22.14 -18.00
CA GLU A 145 -5.71 -21.86 -19.28
C GLU A 145 -4.42 -21.03 -19.14
N ASP A 146 -4.06 -20.58 -17.93
CA ASP A 146 -2.82 -19.82 -17.64
C ASP A 146 -1.88 -20.58 -16.67
N ALA A 147 -2.13 -21.88 -16.44
CA ALA A 147 -1.50 -22.69 -15.39
C ALA A 147 -0.53 -23.79 -15.87
N ASP A 148 -0.23 -23.89 -17.17
CA ASP A 148 0.72 -24.91 -17.70
C ASP A 148 2.15 -24.37 -17.91
N ASP A 149 2.70 -23.67 -16.91
CA ASP A 149 4.16 -23.49 -16.78
C ASP A 149 4.59 -23.55 -15.30
N GLU A 150 4.17 -24.62 -14.61
CA GLU A 150 4.53 -24.92 -13.23
C GLU A 150 5.83 -25.76 -13.16
N SER A 151 6.98 -25.08 -13.23
CA SER A 151 8.21 -25.60 -12.62
C SER A 151 8.85 -24.56 -11.69
N THR A 152 8.49 -24.72 -10.41
CA THR A 152 9.24 -24.37 -9.19
C THR A 152 10.58 -23.65 -9.35
N SER A 153 10.54 -22.31 -9.33
CA SER A 153 11.61 -21.45 -8.82
C SER A 153 11.09 -20.06 -8.46
N PRO A 154 11.69 -19.35 -7.48
CA PRO A 154 11.20 -18.05 -7.05
C PRO A 154 11.26 -17.07 -8.21
N GLY A 155 10.09 -16.69 -8.71
CA GLY A 155 9.87 -15.99 -9.98
C GLY A 155 10.88 -14.88 -10.25
N THR A 156 11.93 -15.21 -10.99
CA THR A 156 12.69 -14.28 -11.79
C THR A 156 11.69 -13.74 -12.81
N LYS A 157 11.05 -12.61 -12.50
CA LYS A 157 10.24 -11.86 -13.45
C LYS A 157 11.05 -11.79 -14.75
N ARG A 158 10.64 -12.54 -15.78
CA ARG A 158 11.32 -12.54 -17.07
C ARG A 158 11.44 -11.06 -17.46
N LYS A 159 12.68 -10.57 -17.57
CA LYS A 159 12.92 -9.17 -17.91
C LYS A 159 12.28 -8.97 -19.28
N LYS A 160 11.15 -8.24 -19.32
CA LYS A 160 10.52 -7.87 -20.59
C LYS A 160 11.58 -7.24 -21.48
N SER A 161 11.62 -7.64 -22.75
CA SER A 161 12.57 -7.08 -23.72
C SER A 161 12.54 -5.55 -23.65
N LYS A 162 13.73 -4.93 -23.70
CA LYS A 162 13.88 -3.47 -23.68
C LYS A 162 13.03 -2.83 -24.79
N THR A 163 12.95 -3.48 -25.95
CA THR A 163 12.15 -3.03 -27.10
C THR A 163 10.64 -3.04 -26.82
N VAL A 164 10.13 -4.09 -26.17
CA VAL A 164 8.70 -4.18 -25.80
C VAL A 164 8.34 -3.09 -24.80
N ASN A 165 9.21 -2.80 -23.84
CA ASN A 165 9.00 -1.69 -22.90
C ASN A 165 8.99 -0.33 -23.62
N MET A 166 9.86 -0.15 -24.62
CA MET A 166 9.92 1.06 -25.44
C MET A 166 8.64 1.22 -26.29
N TYR A 167 8.18 0.15 -26.94
CA TYR A 167 6.92 0.12 -27.70
C TYR A 167 5.72 0.55 -26.84
N HIS A 168 5.59 0.00 -25.63
CA HIS A 168 4.54 0.41 -24.70
C HIS A 168 4.73 1.84 -24.16
N GLY A 169 5.96 2.37 -24.16
CA GLY A 169 6.24 3.79 -23.94
C GLY A 169 5.62 4.64 -25.04
N LEU A 170 6.02 4.40 -26.28
CA LEU A 170 5.53 5.12 -27.47
C LEU A 170 4.01 5.06 -27.60
N MET A 171 3.38 3.93 -27.25
CA MET A 171 1.92 3.82 -27.26
C MET A 171 1.25 4.72 -26.22
N ARG A 172 1.85 4.89 -25.03
CA ARG A 172 1.32 5.84 -24.03
C ARG A 172 1.46 7.27 -24.52
N ASP A 173 2.59 7.61 -25.15
CA ASP A 173 2.83 8.93 -25.71
C ASP A 173 1.84 9.25 -26.83
N PHE A 174 1.59 8.28 -27.72
CA PHE A 174 0.58 8.37 -28.78
C PHE A 174 -0.83 8.58 -28.20
N LEU A 175 -1.23 7.78 -27.21
CA LEU A 175 -2.53 7.95 -26.55
C LEU A 175 -2.66 9.31 -25.86
N ALA A 176 -1.57 9.83 -25.27
CA ALA A 176 -1.55 11.17 -24.68
C ALA A 176 -1.72 12.26 -25.75
N LEU A 177 -1.05 12.14 -26.89
CA LEU A 177 -1.22 13.03 -28.04
C LEU A 177 -2.68 13.05 -28.53
N LYS A 178 -3.34 11.88 -28.51
CA LYS A 178 -4.75 11.70 -28.86
C LYS A 178 -5.74 12.08 -27.76
N LYS A 179 -5.27 12.65 -26.64
CA LYS A 179 -6.08 13.01 -25.45
C LYS A 179 -6.84 11.81 -24.86
N LEU A 180 -6.26 10.62 -24.96
CA LEU A 180 -6.75 9.34 -24.41
C LEU A 180 -5.86 8.84 -23.25
N ALA A 181 -5.13 9.75 -22.59
CA ALA A 181 -4.33 9.41 -21.42
C ALA A 181 -5.21 9.16 -20.18
N LEU A 182 -4.73 8.31 -19.26
CA LEU A 182 -5.44 7.98 -18.02
C LEU A 182 -5.66 9.20 -17.11
N ASP A 183 -4.76 10.18 -17.19
CA ASP A 183 -4.77 11.38 -16.34
C ASP A 183 -5.60 12.53 -16.96
N GLY A 184 -6.14 12.34 -18.16
CA GLY A 184 -6.99 13.33 -18.84
C GLY A 184 -8.47 13.08 -18.59
N ASP A 185 -9.29 14.13 -18.77
CA ASP A 185 -10.74 13.96 -18.80
C ASP A 185 -11.11 13.00 -19.96
N PRO A 186 -11.84 11.91 -19.70
CA PRO A 186 -12.30 11.04 -20.76
C PRO A 186 -13.04 11.85 -21.84
N PRO A 187 -12.72 11.64 -23.13
CA PRO A 187 -13.31 12.39 -24.22
C PRO A 187 -14.83 12.29 -24.22
N HIS A 188 -15.49 13.35 -24.72
CA HIS A 188 -16.94 13.40 -24.90
C HIS A 188 -17.47 12.16 -25.63
N LEU A 189 -18.64 11.69 -25.18
CA LEU A 189 -19.33 10.58 -25.82
C LEU A 189 -19.78 10.97 -27.25
N PRO A 190 -19.74 10.04 -28.21
CA PRO A 190 -20.37 10.24 -29.52
C PRO A 190 -21.90 10.34 -29.36
N SER A 191 -22.54 11.11 -30.24
CA SER A 191 -24.01 11.24 -30.20
C SER A 191 -24.69 9.95 -30.66
N ALA A 192 -25.86 9.62 -30.10
CA ALA A 192 -26.57 8.40 -30.48
C ALA A 192 -26.94 8.36 -31.98
N ALA A 193 -27.25 9.53 -32.58
CA ALA A 193 -27.57 9.66 -34.00
C ALA A 193 -26.34 9.39 -34.90
N GLU A 194 -25.15 9.79 -34.46
CA GLU A 194 -23.90 9.55 -35.18
C GLU A 194 -23.56 8.05 -35.18
N ILE A 195 -23.66 7.40 -34.02
CA ILE A 195 -23.43 5.96 -33.90
C ILE A 195 -24.43 5.18 -34.76
N SER A 196 -25.73 5.51 -34.66
CA SER A 196 -26.77 4.78 -35.40
C SER A 196 -26.67 5.01 -36.92
N GLY A 197 -26.38 6.25 -37.34
CA GLY A 197 -26.16 6.59 -38.74
C GLY A 197 -24.98 5.81 -39.34
N TRP A 198 -23.88 5.70 -38.62
CA TRP A 198 -22.73 4.91 -39.08
C TRP A 198 -23.01 3.41 -39.07
N VAL A 199 -23.62 2.86 -38.01
CA VAL A 199 -23.92 1.42 -37.93
C VAL A 199 -24.89 0.99 -39.05
N ALA A 200 -25.89 1.81 -39.37
CA ALA A 200 -26.88 1.51 -40.40
C ALA A 200 -26.35 1.78 -41.82
N ASN A 201 -25.74 2.94 -42.04
CA ASN A 201 -25.50 3.47 -43.39
C ASN A 201 -24.02 3.78 -43.67
N ARG A 202 -23.12 3.53 -42.71
CA ARG A 202 -21.68 3.89 -42.78
C ARG A 202 -21.42 5.38 -43.01
N THR A 203 -22.37 6.25 -42.67
CA THR A 203 -22.24 7.71 -42.81
C THR A 203 -21.65 8.35 -41.56
N GLY A 204 -20.67 9.25 -41.70
CA GLY A 204 -20.13 10.06 -40.59
C GLY A 204 -19.38 9.25 -39.53
N GLY A 205 -18.51 8.33 -39.96
CA GLY A 205 -17.82 7.38 -39.07
C GLY A 205 -16.85 8.00 -38.05
N PRO A 206 -16.28 7.15 -37.18
CA PRO A 206 -15.38 7.60 -36.12
C PRO A 206 -14.13 8.29 -36.69
N SER A 207 -13.65 9.34 -36.02
CA SER A 207 -12.45 10.11 -36.40
C SER A 207 -11.29 9.86 -35.43
N THR A 208 -10.06 9.79 -35.95
CA THR A 208 -8.85 9.68 -35.12
C THR A 208 -8.29 11.02 -34.66
N GLU A 209 -8.74 12.13 -35.23
CA GLU A 209 -8.31 13.48 -34.79
C GLU A 209 -8.89 13.82 -33.42
N LEU A 210 -10.16 13.47 -33.23
CA LEU A 210 -10.90 13.62 -31.98
C LEU A 210 -11.58 12.28 -31.65
N PRO A 211 -10.83 11.30 -31.13
CA PRO A 211 -11.34 9.96 -30.90
C PRO A 211 -12.41 9.96 -29.80
N ARG A 212 -13.64 9.61 -30.18
CA ARG A 212 -14.81 9.54 -29.28
C ARG A 212 -15.31 8.10 -29.19
N PHE A 213 -14.91 7.40 -28.14
CA PHE A 213 -15.42 6.08 -27.83
C PHE A 213 -16.81 6.16 -27.21
N ASP A 214 -17.67 5.21 -27.57
CA ASP A 214 -18.83 4.90 -26.75
C ASP A 214 -18.35 4.06 -25.54
N TRP A 215 -18.00 4.75 -24.46
CA TRP A 215 -17.51 4.15 -23.23
C TRP A 215 -18.56 3.26 -22.53
N THR A 216 -19.84 3.38 -22.89
CA THR A 216 -20.92 2.55 -22.35
C THR A 216 -20.97 1.16 -23.00
N LYS A 217 -20.38 1.01 -24.20
CA LYS A 217 -20.36 -0.25 -24.96
C LYS A 217 -18.99 -0.93 -24.88
N THR A 218 -18.94 -2.23 -25.19
CA THR A 218 -17.67 -2.98 -25.29
C THR A 218 -16.81 -2.46 -26.43
N PHE A 219 -15.50 -2.75 -26.40
CA PHE A 219 -14.61 -2.41 -27.51
C PHE A 219 -14.90 -3.22 -28.78
N SER A 220 -15.62 -4.35 -28.66
CA SER A 220 -16.13 -5.13 -29.78
C SER A 220 -17.38 -4.55 -30.45
N HIS A 221 -17.97 -3.47 -29.90
CA HIS A 221 -19.06 -2.78 -30.55
C HIS A 221 -18.56 -2.14 -31.85
N ALA A 222 -19.32 -2.25 -32.94
CA ALA A 222 -18.88 -1.88 -34.28
C ALA A 222 -18.23 -0.48 -34.34
N TRP A 223 -18.81 0.52 -33.68
CA TRP A 223 -18.25 1.88 -33.60
C TRP A 223 -16.87 1.94 -32.93
N ASN A 224 -16.73 1.27 -31.78
CA ASN A 224 -15.50 1.26 -30.99
C ASN A 224 -14.42 0.43 -31.69
N ASP A 225 -14.81 -0.67 -32.33
CA ASP A 225 -13.90 -1.56 -33.03
C ASP A 225 -13.29 -0.90 -34.28
N GLU A 226 -14.11 -0.14 -35.02
CA GLU A 226 -13.66 0.69 -36.14
C GLU A 226 -12.67 1.76 -35.67
N LEU A 227 -13.02 2.52 -34.63
CA LEU A 227 -12.13 3.55 -34.08
C LEU A 227 -10.80 2.97 -33.58
N LEU A 228 -10.83 1.78 -32.95
CA LEU A 228 -9.60 1.05 -32.59
C LEU A 228 -8.77 0.68 -33.81
N GLY A 229 -9.41 0.24 -34.89
CA GLY A 229 -8.74 -0.08 -36.15
C GLY A 229 -8.03 1.14 -36.74
N LEU A 230 -8.71 2.29 -36.81
CA LEU A 230 -8.13 3.53 -37.32
C LEU A 230 -6.97 4.01 -36.44
N LEU A 231 -7.12 3.99 -35.11
CA LEU A 231 -6.04 4.34 -34.18
C LEU A 231 -4.87 3.37 -34.25
N ALA A 232 -5.12 2.09 -34.48
CA ALA A 232 -4.07 1.09 -34.63
C ALA A 232 -3.23 1.33 -35.89
N GLN A 233 -3.89 1.64 -37.03
CA GLN A 233 -3.18 1.99 -38.26
C GLN A 233 -2.34 3.25 -38.09
N GLU A 234 -2.90 4.29 -37.47
CA GLU A 234 -2.17 5.55 -37.22
C GLU A 234 -1.00 5.34 -36.25
N PHE A 235 -1.18 4.53 -35.21
CA PHE A 235 -0.11 4.18 -34.29
C PHE A 235 1.01 3.39 -34.98
N LEU A 236 0.69 2.50 -35.93
CA LEU A 236 1.72 1.80 -36.70
C LEU A 236 2.59 2.79 -37.48
N VAL A 237 1.98 3.77 -38.16
CA VAL A 237 2.72 4.84 -38.83
C VAL A 237 3.59 5.63 -37.85
N TYR A 238 3.06 5.90 -36.65
CA TYR A 238 3.80 6.59 -35.58
C TYR A 238 4.99 5.79 -35.04
N VAL A 239 4.88 4.45 -34.90
CA VAL A 239 5.90 3.62 -34.26
C VAL A 239 7.01 3.13 -35.21
N THR A 240 6.71 2.97 -36.50
CA THR A 240 7.65 2.47 -37.51
C THR A 240 9.00 3.22 -37.57
N PRO A 241 9.07 4.56 -37.44
CA PRO A 241 10.35 5.28 -37.44
C PRO A 241 11.23 4.97 -36.22
N HIS A 242 10.65 4.48 -35.13
CA HIS A 242 11.33 4.31 -33.85
C HIS A 242 11.76 2.86 -33.56
N ILE A 243 11.08 1.88 -34.16
CA ILE A 243 11.30 0.45 -33.89
C ILE A 243 11.47 -0.29 -35.20
N LYS A 244 12.61 -0.97 -35.34
CA LYS A 244 12.85 -1.81 -36.52
C LYS A 244 12.03 -3.11 -36.42
N PRO A 245 11.47 -3.62 -37.53
CA PRO A 245 10.62 -4.81 -37.51
C PRO A 245 11.28 -6.09 -36.96
N ASP A 246 12.59 -6.21 -37.06
CA ASP A 246 13.39 -7.33 -36.55
C ASP A 246 13.57 -7.32 -35.02
N GLN A 247 13.24 -6.21 -34.35
CA GLN A 247 13.46 -6.02 -32.91
C GLN A 247 12.25 -6.37 -32.05
N ILE A 248 11.09 -6.60 -32.66
CA ILE A 248 9.83 -6.83 -31.96
C ILE A 248 9.01 -7.89 -32.69
N ASP A 249 8.25 -8.67 -31.93
CA ASP A 249 7.43 -9.71 -32.51
C ASP A 249 6.41 -9.13 -33.51
N GLU A 250 6.18 -9.86 -34.59
CA GLU A 250 5.32 -9.44 -35.71
C GLU A 250 3.91 -9.03 -35.27
N HIS A 251 3.38 -9.63 -34.20
CA HIS A 251 2.04 -9.31 -33.69
C HIS A 251 1.92 -7.86 -33.20
N PHE A 252 3.00 -7.23 -32.74
CA PHE A 252 3.01 -5.81 -32.35
C PHE A 252 2.97 -4.85 -33.55
N LEU A 253 3.21 -5.37 -34.75
CA LEU A 253 3.22 -4.62 -36.02
C LEU A 253 2.00 -4.93 -36.90
N LYS A 254 1.15 -5.87 -36.47
CA LYS A 254 -0.13 -6.18 -37.11
C LYS A 254 -1.23 -5.34 -36.48
N VAL A 255 -2.13 -4.81 -37.31
CA VAL A 255 -3.28 -3.99 -36.86
C VAL A 255 -4.09 -4.71 -35.78
N ALA A 256 -4.36 -6.00 -35.93
CA ALA A 256 -5.09 -6.80 -34.94
C ALA A 256 -4.42 -6.80 -33.56
N GLY A 257 -3.12 -7.10 -33.48
CA GLY A 257 -2.40 -7.11 -32.21
C GLY A 257 -2.30 -5.71 -31.58
N VAL A 258 -2.12 -4.67 -32.39
CA VAL A 258 -2.15 -3.28 -31.92
C VAL A 258 -3.53 -2.92 -31.34
N LYS A 259 -4.63 -3.33 -31.98
CA LYS A 259 -6.00 -3.13 -31.48
C LYS A 259 -6.17 -3.75 -30.10
N ASP A 260 -5.71 -4.99 -29.90
CA ASP A 260 -5.82 -5.69 -28.61
C ASP A 260 -5.05 -4.99 -27.50
N ILE A 261 -3.86 -4.49 -27.82
CA ILE A 261 -3.04 -3.73 -26.87
C ILE A 261 -3.70 -2.39 -26.55
N LEU A 262 -4.18 -1.65 -27.57
CA LEU A 262 -4.89 -0.39 -27.39
C LEU A 262 -6.16 -0.57 -26.53
N ALA A 263 -7.00 -1.57 -26.85
CA ALA A 263 -8.19 -1.90 -26.06
C ALA A 263 -7.82 -2.22 -24.61
N SER A 264 -6.73 -2.97 -24.40
CA SER A 264 -6.23 -3.29 -23.06
C SER A 264 -5.75 -2.05 -22.29
N LYS A 265 -5.11 -1.08 -22.95
CA LYS A 265 -4.71 0.20 -22.34
C LYS A 265 -5.92 1.07 -22.01
N LEU A 266 -6.87 1.19 -22.94
CA LEU A 266 -8.08 2.00 -22.80
C LEU A 266 -9.10 1.41 -21.82
N ARG A 267 -8.98 0.11 -21.46
CA ARG A 267 -9.84 -0.55 -20.47
C ARG A 267 -9.82 0.15 -19.11
N LEU A 268 -8.68 0.69 -18.70
CA LEU A 268 -8.58 1.45 -17.44
C LEU A 268 -9.33 2.78 -17.52
N LEU A 269 -9.19 3.50 -18.64
CA LEU A 269 -9.92 4.74 -18.89
C LEU A 269 -11.44 4.50 -18.93
N LYS A 270 -11.88 3.45 -19.64
CA LYS A 270 -13.27 3.01 -19.65
C LYS A 270 -13.78 2.69 -18.24
N ARG A 271 -13.01 1.98 -17.42
CA ARG A 271 -13.39 1.68 -16.03
C ARG A 271 -13.50 2.95 -15.18
N ALA A 272 -12.60 3.91 -15.36
CA ALA A 272 -12.66 5.20 -14.68
C ALA A 272 -13.91 5.99 -15.08
N PHE A 273 -14.21 6.05 -16.38
CA PHE A 273 -15.43 6.65 -16.92
C PHE A 273 -16.68 6.00 -16.33
N LEU A 274 -16.82 4.68 -16.44
CA LEU A 274 -17.98 3.94 -15.93
C LEU A 274 -18.15 4.05 -14.41
N SER A 275 -17.07 4.31 -13.67
CA SER A 275 -17.14 4.52 -12.21
C SER A 275 -17.72 5.89 -11.82
N SER A 276 -17.73 6.86 -12.74
CA SER A 276 -18.29 8.21 -12.54
C SER A 276 -19.54 8.46 -13.38
N TYR A 277 -19.89 7.55 -14.28
CA TYR A 277 -21.06 7.66 -15.15
C TYR A 277 -22.35 7.30 -14.42
N ASP A 278 -23.29 8.24 -14.32
CA ASP A 278 -24.63 7.98 -13.81
C ASP A 278 -25.53 7.49 -14.96
N TRP A 279 -25.96 6.24 -14.87
CA TRP A 279 -26.81 5.61 -15.87
C TRP A 279 -28.24 6.18 -15.91
N ARG A 280 -28.69 6.89 -14.86
CA ARG A 280 -30.03 7.50 -14.82
C ARG A 280 -30.08 8.82 -15.55
N THR A 281 -29.07 9.66 -15.31
CA THR A 281 -28.99 11.00 -15.91
C THR A 281 -28.25 11.01 -17.23
N GLY A 282 -27.47 9.96 -17.53
CA GLY A 282 -26.57 9.93 -18.69
C GLY A 282 -25.41 10.92 -18.56
N LEU A 283 -25.23 11.51 -17.38
CA LEU A 283 -24.21 12.50 -17.07
C LEU A 283 -23.13 11.88 -16.19
N ARG A 284 -21.93 12.47 -16.25
CA ARG A 284 -20.81 12.10 -15.39
C ARG A 284 -20.94 12.89 -14.09
N ASP A 285 -21.08 12.19 -12.96
CA ASP A 285 -21.10 12.81 -11.63
C ASP A 285 -19.68 12.80 -11.07
N ASP A 286 -18.93 13.86 -11.36
CA ASP A 286 -17.55 14.04 -10.91
C ASP A 286 -17.43 14.28 -9.39
N THR A 287 -18.55 14.50 -8.69
CA THR A 287 -18.61 14.79 -7.25
C THR A 287 -19.35 13.74 -6.44
N SER A 288 -19.57 12.55 -7.02
CA SER A 288 -20.33 11.52 -6.34
C SER A 288 -19.67 11.10 -5.02
N PRO A 289 -20.42 11.01 -3.89
CA PRO A 289 -19.90 10.47 -2.63
C PRO A 289 -19.34 9.04 -2.76
N ALA A 290 -19.75 8.32 -3.82
CA ALA A 290 -19.18 7.01 -4.15
C ALA A 290 -17.69 7.08 -4.55
N LEU A 291 -17.27 8.11 -5.29
CA LEU A 291 -15.88 8.32 -5.68
C LEU A 291 -15.01 8.64 -4.46
N GLU A 292 -15.50 9.48 -3.55
CA GLU A 292 -14.80 9.78 -2.29
C GLU A 292 -14.65 8.52 -1.42
N GLN A 293 -15.70 7.71 -1.30
CA GLN A 293 -15.62 6.42 -0.60
C GLN A 293 -14.65 5.46 -1.28
N GLN A 294 -14.60 5.42 -2.62
CA GLN A 294 -13.67 4.57 -3.34
C GLN A 294 -12.22 5.04 -3.15
N ALA A 295 -11.97 6.35 -3.16
CA ALA A 295 -10.66 6.93 -2.84
C ALA A 295 -10.23 6.55 -1.42
N LYS A 296 -11.10 6.75 -0.41
CA LYS A 296 -10.84 6.32 0.98
C LYS A 296 -10.53 4.82 1.09
N LYS A 297 -11.24 3.97 0.34
CA LYS A 297 -10.97 2.52 0.29
C LYS A 297 -9.61 2.22 -0.35
N LYS A 298 -9.27 2.87 -1.46
CA LYS A 298 -7.96 2.75 -2.14
C LYS A 298 -6.83 3.19 -1.22
N ASP A 299 -6.97 4.33 -0.55
CA ASP A 299 -5.98 4.84 0.40
C ASP A 299 -5.77 3.89 1.57
N LYS A 300 -6.86 3.34 2.13
CA LYS A 300 -6.79 2.33 3.18
C LYS A 300 -6.10 1.05 2.70
N ALA A 301 -6.37 0.60 1.46
CA ALA A 301 -5.72 -0.57 0.88
C ALA A 301 -4.23 -0.33 0.61
N LEU A 302 -3.87 0.84 0.10
CA LEU A 302 -2.49 1.26 -0.12
C LEU A 302 -1.72 1.33 1.20
N LEU A 303 -2.33 1.91 2.24
CA LEU A 303 -1.77 1.96 3.58
C LEU A 303 -1.51 0.55 4.13
N LYS A 304 -2.49 -0.36 4.02
CA LYS A 304 -2.30 -1.78 4.40
C LYS A 304 -1.16 -2.45 3.62
N SER A 305 -1.07 -2.20 2.32
CA SER A 305 0.01 -2.71 1.47
C SER A 305 1.38 -2.20 1.90
N ARG A 306 1.51 -0.90 2.18
CA ARG A 306 2.72 -0.27 2.74
C ARG A 306 3.10 -0.91 4.09
N HIS A 307 2.14 -1.11 4.99
CA HIS A 307 2.38 -1.76 6.28
C HIS A 307 2.91 -3.18 6.11
N LYS A 308 2.27 -3.98 5.25
CA LYS A 308 2.71 -5.36 4.95
C LYS A 308 4.13 -5.39 4.38
N SER A 309 4.41 -4.51 3.41
CA SER A 309 5.74 -4.39 2.81
C SER A 309 6.82 -4.05 3.85
N ARG A 310 6.54 -3.13 4.79
CA ARG A 310 7.45 -2.78 5.90
C ARG A 310 7.68 -3.95 6.86
N MET A 311 6.63 -4.73 7.17
CA MET A 311 6.74 -5.93 8.01
C MET A 311 7.60 -7.00 7.34
N VAL A 312 7.39 -7.27 6.05
CA VAL A 312 8.22 -8.17 5.24
C VAL A 312 9.68 -7.73 5.25
N GLY A 313 9.93 -6.44 5.01
CA GLY A 313 11.30 -5.89 5.00
C GLY A 313 11.98 -6.02 6.36
N THR A 314 11.27 -5.77 7.45
CA THR A 314 11.78 -5.91 8.82
C THR A 314 12.08 -7.37 9.15
N PHE A 315 11.18 -8.29 8.80
CA PHE A 315 11.40 -9.73 8.95
C PHE A 315 12.66 -10.20 8.23
N ALA A 316 12.78 -9.85 6.94
CA ALA A 316 13.92 -10.24 6.11
C ALA A 316 15.24 -9.66 6.62
N ARG A 317 15.23 -8.39 7.09
CA ARG A 317 16.39 -7.74 7.69
C ARG A 317 16.83 -8.47 8.95
N ARG A 318 15.91 -8.73 9.90
CA ARG A 318 16.24 -9.44 11.15
C ARG A 318 16.75 -10.84 10.90
N LYS A 319 16.12 -11.59 9.99
CA LYS A 319 16.59 -12.91 9.55
C LYS A 319 18.04 -12.86 9.06
N LYS A 320 18.39 -11.82 8.30
CA LYS A 320 19.74 -11.62 7.78
C LYS A 320 20.76 -11.29 8.88
N ILE A 321 20.40 -10.42 9.83
CA ILE A 321 21.26 -10.09 10.97
C ILE A 321 21.52 -11.33 11.83
N ILE A 322 20.46 -12.03 12.20
CA ILE A 322 20.53 -13.25 13.01
C ILE A 322 21.41 -14.30 12.31
N LYS A 323 21.15 -14.61 11.04
CA LYS A 323 21.95 -15.58 10.28
C LYS A 323 23.43 -15.22 10.19
N TYR A 324 23.76 -13.93 10.14
CA TYR A 324 25.15 -13.48 10.17
C TYR A 324 25.78 -13.77 11.54
N HIS A 325 25.13 -13.35 12.63
CA HIS A 325 25.69 -13.51 13.97
C HIS A 325 25.68 -14.96 14.48
N VAL A 326 24.73 -15.81 14.07
CA VAL A 326 24.78 -17.27 14.32
C VAL A 326 26.13 -17.86 13.88
N LYS A 327 26.71 -17.35 12.79
CA LYS A 327 27.96 -17.88 12.23
C LYS A 327 29.23 -17.18 12.75
N ASN A 328 29.11 -15.96 13.25
CA ASN A 328 30.27 -15.08 13.48
C ASN A 328 30.35 -14.52 14.92
N SER A 329 29.34 -14.75 15.75
CA SER A 329 29.30 -14.26 17.14
C SER A 329 29.95 -15.24 18.12
N THR A 330 30.42 -14.72 19.25
CA THR A 330 30.90 -15.49 20.40
C THR A 330 29.78 -16.25 21.12
N ASP A 331 28.53 -15.83 20.95
CA ASP A 331 27.35 -16.47 21.57
C ASP A 331 26.37 -17.07 20.53
N PRO A 332 26.69 -18.20 19.89
CA PRO A 332 25.79 -18.84 18.93
C PRO A 332 24.47 -19.31 19.54
N ALA A 333 24.46 -19.67 20.83
CA ALA A 333 23.27 -20.18 21.52
C ALA A 333 22.17 -19.11 21.61
N TYR A 334 22.55 -17.88 22.00
CA TYR A 334 21.64 -16.73 21.97
C TYR A 334 21.06 -16.51 20.57
N TRP A 335 21.92 -16.48 19.54
CA TRP A 335 21.48 -16.19 18.17
C TRP A 335 20.63 -17.29 17.55
N ASN A 336 20.88 -18.56 17.88
CA ASN A 336 20.00 -19.67 17.52
C ASN A 336 18.63 -19.54 18.19
N GLY A 337 18.59 -19.20 19.47
CA GLY A 337 17.34 -18.87 20.17
C GLY A 337 16.58 -17.72 19.53
N MET A 338 17.29 -16.69 19.05
CA MET A 338 16.70 -15.58 18.30
C MET A 338 16.16 -16.00 16.93
N GLU A 339 16.79 -16.97 16.25
CA GLU A 339 16.29 -17.54 15.01
C GLU A 339 14.98 -18.31 15.25
N GLU A 340 14.94 -19.15 16.28
CA GLU A 340 13.73 -19.88 16.67
C GLU A 340 12.58 -18.92 17.03
N LEU A 341 12.87 -17.88 17.82
CA LEU A 341 11.92 -16.84 18.19
C LEU A 341 11.37 -16.12 16.95
N LEU A 342 12.24 -15.78 15.98
CA LEU A 342 11.84 -15.14 14.73
C LEU A 342 10.94 -16.04 13.89
N ILE A 343 11.27 -17.33 13.78
CA ILE A 343 10.50 -18.32 13.02
C ILE A 343 9.10 -18.50 13.62
N ALA A 344 9.02 -18.71 14.94
CA ALA A 344 7.76 -18.92 15.64
C ALA A 344 6.84 -17.70 15.57
N LEU A 345 7.39 -16.48 15.70
CA LEU A 345 6.63 -15.24 15.56
C LEU A 345 6.22 -14.95 14.11
N GLY A 346 7.01 -15.40 13.14
CA GLY A 346 6.76 -15.19 11.72
C GLY A 346 6.61 -13.72 11.33
N LEU A 347 5.91 -13.48 10.22
CA LEU A 347 5.67 -12.13 9.70
C LEU A 347 4.69 -11.35 10.58
N GLU A 348 3.70 -12.05 11.12
CA GLU A 348 2.66 -11.51 12.00
C GLU A 348 3.19 -11.12 13.39
N GLY A 349 4.41 -11.51 13.77
CA GLY A 349 5.11 -11.02 14.96
C GLY A 349 5.91 -9.74 14.73
N MET A 350 6.12 -9.31 13.49
CA MET A 350 6.87 -8.07 13.20
C MET A 350 6.03 -6.82 13.43
N SER A 351 6.49 -5.87 14.25
CA SER A 351 5.85 -4.57 14.39
C SER A 351 5.97 -3.79 13.08
N SER A 352 4.88 -3.17 12.63
CA SER A 352 4.98 -2.16 11.59
C SER A 352 5.58 -0.88 12.17
N ASP A 353 6.45 -0.27 11.40
CA ASP A 353 7.00 1.06 11.64
C ASP A 353 5.91 2.09 11.29
N GLU A 354 5.42 2.85 12.28
CA GLU A 354 4.53 4.00 12.09
C GLU A 354 5.38 5.26 11.85
N THR A 355 5.09 5.96 10.76
CA THR A 355 5.70 7.26 10.46
C THR A 355 4.82 8.32 11.10
N GLU A 356 5.38 9.09 12.05
CA GLU A 356 4.60 9.94 12.96
C GLU A 356 3.77 11.02 12.24
N ASN A 357 4.08 11.37 10.99
CA ASN A 357 3.17 12.06 10.09
C ASN A 357 3.55 11.70 8.65
N GLU A 358 2.72 10.95 7.93
CA GLU A 358 2.89 10.80 6.47
C GLU A 358 2.34 12.03 5.72
N ALA A 359 1.50 12.84 6.38
CA ALA A 359 1.06 14.13 5.89
C ALA A 359 2.04 15.21 6.39
N PRO A 360 2.83 15.88 5.53
CA PRO A 360 3.37 17.18 5.90
C PRO A 360 2.18 18.04 6.32
N ALA A 361 2.27 18.72 7.47
CA ALA A 361 1.25 19.69 7.84
C ALA A 361 1.04 20.64 6.64
N PRO A 362 -0.21 20.98 6.27
CA PRO A 362 -0.46 21.93 5.21
C PRO A 362 0.27 23.24 5.55
N GLY A 363 1.24 23.63 4.71
CA GLY A 363 2.12 24.78 4.94
C GLY A 363 3.55 24.46 5.41
N ALA A 364 3.85 23.21 5.79
CA ALA A 364 5.22 22.76 6.07
C ALA A 364 5.95 22.45 4.76
N ALA A 365 6.12 23.48 3.94
CA ALA A 365 7.00 23.43 2.79
C ALA A 365 8.44 23.17 3.29
N TYR A 366 9.03 22.05 2.89
CA TYR A 366 10.48 21.80 2.96
C TYR A 366 11.17 21.54 4.29
N ALA A 367 10.49 21.35 5.42
CA ALA A 367 11.17 20.81 6.59
C ALA A 367 11.51 19.32 6.34
N ARG A 368 12.66 19.05 5.74
CA ARG A 368 13.33 17.73 5.66
C ARG A 368 13.76 17.28 7.06
N ALA A 369 12.85 17.32 8.03
CA ALA A 369 13.08 16.69 9.31
C ALA A 369 13.45 15.24 9.01
N ARG A 370 14.60 14.79 9.53
CA ARG A 370 15.06 13.41 9.37
C ARG A 370 13.89 12.52 9.76
N LYS A 371 13.43 11.69 8.83
CA LYS A 371 12.26 10.84 9.02
C LYS A 371 12.51 9.96 10.24
N LEU A 372 11.84 10.29 11.34
CA LEU A 372 11.82 9.49 12.56
C LEU A 372 10.65 8.53 12.47
N VAL A 373 10.92 7.30 12.91
CA VAL A 373 9.96 6.22 12.84
C VAL A 373 9.69 5.73 14.25
N ARG A 374 8.41 5.58 14.61
CA ARG A 374 8.01 5.00 15.89
C ARG A 374 7.53 3.57 15.65
N ARG A 375 7.90 2.65 16.55
CA ARG A 375 7.37 1.28 16.47
C ARG A 375 5.91 1.27 16.93
N ARG A 376 5.05 0.59 16.17
CA ARG A 376 3.70 0.27 16.65
C ARG A 376 3.79 -0.80 17.72
N ALA A 377 3.33 -0.50 18.94
CA ALA A 377 3.26 -1.49 20.02
C ALA A 377 2.38 -2.67 19.61
N LYS A 378 2.89 -3.88 19.82
CA LYS A 378 2.08 -5.10 19.81
C LYS A 378 1.72 -5.42 21.23
N ARG A 379 0.52 -5.04 21.64
CA ARG A 379 0.08 -5.20 23.03
C ARG A 379 -0.01 -6.65 23.48
N TRP A 380 -0.21 -7.56 22.55
CA TRP A 380 -0.22 -8.98 22.87
C TRP A 380 1.17 -9.56 23.07
N LEU A 381 2.24 -8.89 22.62
CA LEU A 381 3.59 -9.41 22.63
C LEU A 381 4.31 -8.97 23.91
N ASN A 382 4.98 -9.90 24.58
CA ASN A 382 5.78 -9.62 25.77
C ASN A 382 6.83 -8.52 25.49
N ALA A 383 6.92 -7.53 26.38
CA ALA A 383 7.84 -6.40 26.29
C ALA A 383 9.32 -6.83 26.21
N ASP A 384 9.70 -7.94 26.85
CA ASP A 384 11.07 -8.46 26.80
C ASP A 384 11.48 -8.88 25.39
N ILE A 385 10.53 -9.40 24.59
CA ILE A 385 10.78 -9.70 23.17
C ILE A 385 11.06 -8.42 22.39
N ALA A 386 10.48 -7.28 22.78
CA ALA A 386 10.78 -6.01 22.14
C ALA A 386 12.22 -5.56 22.40
N LEU A 387 12.77 -5.83 23.60
CA LEU A 387 14.17 -5.58 23.95
C LEU A 387 15.11 -6.48 23.14
N LEU A 388 14.78 -7.77 23.01
CA LEU A 388 15.51 -8.69 22.14
C LEU A 388 15.53 -8.21 20.67
N TRP A 389 14.45 -7.61 20.19
CA TRP A 389 14.42 -6.96 18.88
C TRP A 389 15.19 -5.64 18.79
N GLN A 390 15.53 -4.99 19.89
CA GLN A 390 16.48 -3.88 19.87
C GLN A 390 17.90 -4.41 19.73
N ASP A 391 18.25 -5.47 20.46
CA ASP A 391 19.54 -6.15 20.35
C ASP A 391 19.84 -6.64 18.94
N VAL A 392 18.88 -7.30 18.29
CA VAL A 392 19.03 -7.74 16.90
C VAL A 392 19.29 -6.56 15.96
N GLU A 393 18.60 -5.43 16.15
CA GLU A 393 18.77 -4.28 15.26
C GLU A 393 20.10 -3.54 15.54
N ALA A 394 20.57 -3.50 16.79
CA ALA A 394 21.91 -2.99 17.12
C ALA A 394 23.01 -3.85 16.46
N GLY A 395 22.76 -5.15 16.29
CA GLY A 395 23.63 -6.05 15.54
C GLY A 395 23.78 -5.71 14.05
N TRP A 396 22.95 -4.81 13.48
CA TRP A 396 23.08 -4.34 12.10
C TRP A 396 24.40 -3.60 11.88
N ASP A 397 24.81 -2.75 12.82
CA ASP A 397 26.00 -1.91 12.65
C ASP A 397 27.28 -2.74 12.61
N LEU A 398 27.30 -3.87 13.31
CA LEU A 398 28.37 -4.86 13.33
C LEU A 398 28.45 -5.71 12.05
N MET A 399 27.47 -5.60 11.13
CA MET A 399 27.52 -6.32 9.88
C MET A 399 28.51 -5.68 8.88
N PRO A 400 29.20 -6.48 8.04
CA PRO A 400 30.00 -5.98 6.93
C PRO A 400 29.18 -5.14 5.94
N GLU A 401 29.73 -4.03 5.46
CA GLU A 401 29.06 -3.10 4.53
C GLU A 401 28.56 -3.77 3.25
N LYS A 402 29.30 -4.77 2.73
CA LYS A 402 28.89 -5.60 1.58
C LYS A 402 27.56 -6.32 1.79
N LEU A 403 27.17 -6.57 3.03
CA LEU A 403 25.88 -7.15 3.41
C LEU A 403 24.82 -6.08 3.67
N LYS A 404 25.18 -4.83 3.95
CA LYS A 404 24.25 -3.71 4.13
C LYS A 404 23.82 -3.13 2.77
N ARG A 405 23.05 -3.91 1.99
CA ARG A 405 22.44 -3.40 0.73
C ARG A 405 21.14 -2.65 1.02
N GLY A 406 20.98 -1.49 0.39
CA GLY A 406 19.77 -0.66 0.47
C GLY A 406 19.93 0.54 1.39
N ASN A 407 18.84 1.30 1.59
CA ASN A 407 18.86 2.45 2.50
C ASN A 407 19.06 1.98 3.95
N PRO A 408 19.87 2.70 4.75
CA PRO A 408 20.00 2.41 6.17
C PRO A 408 18.63 2.49 6.86
N PRO A 409 18.42 1.73 7.95
CA PRO A 409 17.18 1.83 8.71
C PRO A 409 17.01 3.26 9.24
N TYR A 410 15.76 3.77 9.25
CA TYR A 410 15.46 5.06 9.85
C TYR A 410 15.76 5.02 11.36
N PRO A 411 16.22 6.15 11.95
CA PRO A 411 16.31 6.28 13.39
C PRO A 411 14.94 6.05 14.02
N ARG A 412 14.92 5.27 15.10
CA ARG A 412 13.69 4.88 15.78
C ARG A 412 13.54 5.57 17.11
N ILE A 413 12.32 6.02 17.40
CA ILE A 413 11.93 6.40 18.75
C ILE A 413 11.71 5.09 19.53
N PRO A 414 12.45 4.85 20.63
CA PRO A 414 12.37 3.59 21.38
C PRO A 414 10.99 3.38 22.01
N GLU A 415 10.36 4.47 22.42
CA GLU A 415 9.04 4.47 23.05
C GLU A 415 7.94 4.22 22.02
N ALA A 416 7.10 3.21 22.28
CA ALA A 416 5.87 3.03 21.55
C ALA A 416 4.86 4.13 21.93
N ARG A 417 3.96 4.47 20.99
CA ARG A 417 2.96 5.52 21.24
C ARG A 417 2.06 5.07 22.39
N ALA A 418 1.82 5.99 23.34
CA ALA A 418 0.84 5.77 24.39
C ALA A 418 -0.49 5.35 23.76
N SER A 419 -1.01 4.25 24.28
CA SER A 419 -2.24 3.62 23.83
C SER A 419 -3.43 4.51 24.15
N SER A 420 -4.24 4.90 23.16
CA SER A 420 -5.50 5.58 23.48
C SER A 420 -6.48 4.61 24.15
N ALA A 421 -7.38 5.11 25.00
CA ALA A 421 -8.44 4.31 25.63
C ALA A 421 -9.30 3.55 24.59
N LEU A 422 -9.51 4.17 23.43
CA LEU A 422 -10.27 3.59 22.31
C LEU A 422 -9.53 2.44 21.60
N ASP A 423 -8.20 2.44 21.66
CA ASP A 423 -7.41 1.35 21.12
C ASP A 423 -7.41 0.14 22.06
N LEU A 424 -7.62 0.32 23.38
CA LEU A 424 -7.65 -0.75 24.38
C LEU A 424 -8.78 -1.74 24.15
N THR A 425 -9.97 -1.25 23.79
CA THR A 425 -11.12 -2.12 23.48
C THR A 425 -10.95 -2.86 22.15
N LYS A 426 -10.34 -2.25 21.14
CA LYS A 426 -10.08 -2.89 19.83
C LYS A 426 -8.93 -3.91 19.88
N ALA A 427 -7.98 -3.73 20.79
CA ALA A 427 -6.80 -4.60 20.91
C ALA A 427 -7.11 -6.00 21.45
N GLN A 428 -8.28 -6.21 22.08
CA GLN A 428 -8.65 -7.50 22.66
C GLN A 428 -8.79 -8.65 21.64
N HIS A 429 -8.96 -8.35 20.35
CA HIS A 429 -9.30 -9.38 19.34
C HIS A 429 -8.44 -9.40 18.08
N ILE A 430 -7.44 -8.52 17.93
CA ILE A 430 -6.78 -8.33 16.64
C ILE A 430 -5.32 -8.82 16.65
N GLY A 431 -5.09 -9.93 15.95
CA GLY A 431 -3.80 -10.24 15.33
C GLY A 431 -2.71 -10.80 16.25
N ALA A 432 -3.07 -11.45 17.36
CA ALA A 432 -2.13 -12.29 18.08
C ALA A 432 -1.78 -13.51 17.23
N VAL A 433 -0.49 -13.83 17.19
CA VAL A 433 -0.02 -15.07 16.54
C VAL A 433 -0.48 -16.24 17.39
N LYS A 434 -1.04 -17.27 16.75
CA LYS A 434 -1.52 -18.46 17.44
C LYS A 434 -0.36 -19.42 17.73
N ASN A 435 -0.54 -20.27 18.73
CA ASN A 435 0.38 -21.35 19.11
C ASN A 435 1.77 -20.87 19.56
N LEU A 436 1.89 -19.64 20.08
CA LEU A 436 3.11 -19.21 20.77
C LEU A 436 3.12 -19.68 22.24
N PRO A 437 4.29 -19.90 22.85
CA PRO A 437 4.41 -20.12 24.28
C PRO A 437 3.69 -19.06 25.12
N ILE A 438 3.02 -19.47 26.20
CA ILE A 438 2.19 -18.58 27.04
C ILE A 438 2.97 -17.35 27.53
N ASN A 439 4.23 -17.52 27.92
CA ASN A 439 5.07 -16.44 28.44
C ASN A 439 5.58 -15.47 27.35
N TRP A 440 5.29 -15.73 26.07
CA TRP A 440 5.61 -14.80 24.98
C TRP A 440 4.50 -13.78 24.75
N TYR A 441 3.32 -14.00 25.34
CA TYR A 441 2.29 -12.99 25.41
C TYR A 441 2.57 -12.01 26.55
N ASP A 442 2.14 -10.77 26.36
CA ASP A 442 2.07 -9.81 27.44
C ASP A 442 1.11 -10.31 28.53
N SER A 443 1.51 -10.20 29.79
CA SER A 443 0.73 -10.72 30.92
C SER A 443 -0.62 -10.04 31.05
N THR A 444 -0.67 -8.72 30.83
CA THR A 444 -1.91 -7.94 30.90
C THR A 444 -2.84 -8.34 29.77
N TYR A 445 -2.32 -8.47 28.54
CA TYR A 445 -3.11 -8.98 27.41
C TYR A 445 -3.66 -10.38 27.69
N TRP A 446 -2.83 -11.30 28.17
CA TRP A 446 -3.22 -12.68 28.41
C TRP A 446 -4.33 -12.80 29.46
N ILE A 447 -4.22 -12.06 30.56
CA ILE A 447 -5.22 -12.05 31.65
C ILE A 447 -6.58 -11.50 31.18
N LEU A 448 -6.57 -10.54 30.24
CA LEU A 448 -7.80 -9.95 29.70
C LEU A 448 -8.55 -10.86 28.72
N LEU A 449 -7.94 -11.95 28.25
CA LEU A 449 -8.60 -12.91 27.37
C LEU A 449 -9.53 -13.84 28.16
N THR A 450 -10.66 -14.20 27.54
CA THR A 450 -11.51 -15.29 28.07
C THR A 450 -10.77 -16.62 27.99
N SER A 451 -11.11 -17.60 28.85
CA SER A 451 -10.47 -18.92 28.83
C SER A 451 -10.54 -19.61 27.46
N GLN A 452 -11.67 -19.47 26.76
CA GLN A 452 -11.83 -19.97 25.39
C GLN A 452 -10.88 -19.25 24.41
N SER A 453 -10.72 -17.93 24.55
CA SER A 453 -9.80 -17.16 23.73
C SER A 453 -8.34 -17.55 24.00
N GLN A 454 -7.97 -17.73 25.28
CA GLN A 454 -6.64 -18.21 25.66
C GLN A 454 -6.33 -19.56 24.99
N GLN A 455 -7.25 -20.53 25.07
CA GLN A 455 -7.10 -21.84 24.39
C GLN A 455 -7.00 -21.71 22.86
N SER A 456 -7.73 -20.78 22.26
CA SER A 456 -7.67 -20.53 20.81
C SER A 456 -6.39 -19.85 20.34
N VAL A 457 -5.70 -19.15 21.26
CA VAL A 457 -4.48 -18.39 21.00
C VAL A 457 -3.25 -19.24 21.33
N SER A 458 -3.25 -20.00 22.42
CA SER A 458 -2.15 -20.91 22.74
C SER A 458 -2.56 -22.10 23.59
N SER A 459 -1.98 -23.26 23.25
CA SER A 459 -1.92 -24.46 24.09
C SER A 459 -0.47 -24.85 24.43
N VAL A 460 0.50 -23.96 24.14
CA VAL A 460 1.94 -24.26 24.20
C VAL A 460 2.49 -23.79 25.54
N GLU A 461 3.18 -24.68 26.26
CA GLU A 461 3.81 -24.38 27.53
C GLU A 461 4.84 -23.24 27.42
N ALA A 462 5.14 -22.63 28.56
CA ALA A 462 6.09 -21.53 28.62
C ALA A 462 7.49 -21.97 28.14
N LYS A 463 8.10 -21.17 27.27
CA LYS A 463 9.45 -21.40 26.73
C LYS A 463 10.33 -20.21 27.08
N ALA A 464 11.46 -20.47 27.73
CA ALA A 464 12.42 -19.43 28.12
C ALA A 464 12.82 -18.57 26.91
N LEU A 465 12.92 -17.25 27.15
CA LEU A 465 13.43 -16.33 26.14
C LEU A 465 14.95 -16.47 26.01
N PRO A 466 15.52 -16.23 24.81
CA PRO A 466 16.96 -16.24 24.62
C PRO A 466 17.66 -15.25 25.56
N GLN A 467 18.67 -15.72 26.29
CA GLN A 467 19.48 -14.89 27.18
C GLN A 467 20.89 -14.75 26.61
N LYS A 468 21.44 -13.53 26.66
CA LYS A 468 22.85 -13.31 26.35
C LYS A 468 23.69 -13.92 27.45
N THR A 469 24.75 -14.62 27.08
CA THR A 469 25.76 -15.09 28.02
C THR A 469 26.43 -13.86 28.64
N VAL A 470 26.03 -13.49 29.85
CA VAL A 470 26.71 -12.41 30.58
C VAL A 470 28.11 -12.92 30.86
N PRO A 471 29.18 -12.26 30.36
CA PRO A 471 30.54 -12.67 30.68
C PRO A 471 30.64 -12.68 32.20
N ALA A 472 31.07 -13.82 32.77
CA ALA A 472 31.25 -13.93 34.21
C ALA A 472 32.03 -12.70 34.68
N PRO A 473 31.55 -11.99 35.72
CA PRO A 473 32.22 -10.79 36.20
C PRO A 473 33.69 -11.17 36.41
N ALA A 474 34.59 -10.41 35.80
CA ALA A 474 36.02 -10.70 35.88
C ALA A 474 36.35 -10.94 37.36
N PRO A 475 37.04 -12.05 37.71
CA PRO A 475 37.28 -12.39 39.10
C PRO A 475 37.81 -11.15 39.79
N ALA A 476 37.11 -10.71 40.85
CA ALA A 476 37.45 -9.48 41.54
C ALA A 476 38.96 -9.49 41.81
N PRO A 477 39.69 -8.39 41.49
CA PRO A 477 41.14 -8.37 41.63
C PRO A 477 41.46 -8.84 43.05
N ALA A 478 42.25 -9.91 43.14
CA ALA A 478 42.60 -10.52 44.41
C ALA A 478 43.13 -9.40 45.31
N ILE A 479 42.36 -9.07 46.36
CA ILE A 479 42.77 -8.07 47.33
C ILE A 479 44.10 -8.58 47.88
N PRO A 480 45.23 -7.86 47.67
CA PRO A 480 46.51 -8.31 48.17
C PRO A 480 46.36 -8.47 49.68
N SER A 481 46.51 -9.71 50.15
CA SER A 481 46.52 -10.04 51.57
C SER A 481 47.59 -9.16 52.21
N GLU A 482 47.18 -8.23 53.07
CA GLU A 482 48.09 -7.45 53.89
C GLU A 482 49.04 -8.42 54.59
N ALA A 483 50.33 -8.29 54.28
CA ALA A 483 51.37 -9.03 54.96
C ALA A 483 51.29 -8.61 56.43
N GLY A 484 50.91 -9.54 57.30
CA GLY A 484 50.88 -9.30 58.74
C GLY A 484 52.27 -8.85 59.23
N PRO A 485 52.34 -7.91 60.20
CA PRO A 485 53.61 -7.43 60.73
C PRO A 485 54.37 -8.59 61.37
N SER A 486 55.58 -8.87 60.87
CA SER A 486 56.53 -9.76 61.52
C SER A 486 56.90 -9.19 62.89
N ALA A 487 56.73 -9.99 63.94
CA ALA A 487 57.21 -9.73 65.28
C ALA A 487 58.44 -10.60 65.57
#